data_AF-A0AAW1FZZ2-F1
#
_entry.id   AF-A0AAW1FZZ2-F1
#
_cell.length_a   1.000
_cell.length_b   1.000
_cell.length_c   1.000
_cell.angle_alpha   90.00
_cell.angle_beta   90.00
_cell.angle_gamma   90.00
#
_symmetry.space_group_name_H-M   'P 1'
#
loop_
_entity.id
_entity.type
_entity.pdbx_description
1 polymer ?
#
loop_
_entity_poly.entity_id
_entity_poly.type
_entity_poly.pdbx_seq_one_letter_code
_entity_poly.pdbx_strand_id
1 'polypeptide(L)'
;MSSLLREEMQRVLFRPEKQRLVEFIEIDEETEGRSFLCVSVLKNKVVQLCIVRCQISQPSIKSGSKKSHTKRSSIQECYRRTEVWPLQDLTLVDGRDPDVDDPCFLLHFDKVRTVTAVSCSAKYSFVRALVVLSDQHCQRSLNLQNFDWAYIKPTSFYSNRGDCVVLTQICFYAFNLVCLSMCPVPMDV
;
A
#
# COMPACT_ATOMS: atom_id res chain seq x y z
N MET A 1 -4.06 5.18 1.50
CA MET A 1 -4.46 4.72 0.15
C MET A 1 -5.96 4.52 0.06
N SER A 2 -6.54 4.69 -1.13
CA SER A 2 -8.00 4.70 -1.34
C SER A 2 -8.67 3.37 -0.98
N SER A 3 -9.65 3.40 -0.08
CA SER A 3 -10.45 2.24 0.32
C SER A 3 -11.18 1.59 -0.86
N LEU A 4 -11.59 2.40 -1.84
CA LEU A 4 -12.30 1.96 -3.04
C LEU A 4 -11.41 1.09 -3.94
N LEU A 5 -10.16 1.50 -4.16
CA LEU A 5 -9.21 0.74 -4.97
C LEU A 5 -8.91 -0.63 -4.35
N ARG A 6 -8.72 -0.67 -3.02
CA ARG A 6 -8.54 -1.93 -2.28
C ARG A 6 -9.72 -2.87 -2.48
N GLU A 7 -10.94 -2.36 -2.34
CA GLU A 7 -12.16 -3.15 -2.48
C GLU A 7 -12.34 -3.66 -3.91
N GLU A 8 -12.05 -2.83 -4.90
CA GLU A 8 -12.08 -3.21 -6.31
C GLU A 8 -11.07 -4.32 -6.63
N MET A 9 -9.79 -4.13 -6.28
CA MET A 9 -8.76 -5.16 -6.48
C MET A 9 -9.14 -6.45 -5.76
N GLN A 10 -9.60 -6.35 -4.50
CA GLN A 10 -10.08 -7.50 -3.74
C GLN A 10 -11.21 -8.24 -4.48
N ARG A 11 -12.18 -7.52 -5.05
CA ARG A 11 -13.32 -8.11 -5.76
C ARG A 11 -12.94 -8.72 -7.10
N VAL A 12 -12.11 -8.02 -7.88
CA VAL A 12 -11.81 -8.36 -9.28
C VAL A 12 -10.67 -9.37 -9.40
N LEU A 13 -9.63 -9.28 -8.56
CA LEU A 13 -8.43 -10.12 -8.67
C LEU A 13 -8.34 -11.19 -7.58
N PHE A 14 -8.49 -10.80 -6.31
CA PHE A 14 -8.13 -11.70 -5.21
C PHE A 14 -9.28 -12.64 -4.81
N ARG A 15 -10.53 -12.16 -4.78
CA ARG A 15 -11.69 -12.95 -4.38
C ARG A 15 -11.99 -14.14 -5.33
N PRO A 16 -11.89 -14.01 -6.67
CA PRO A 16 -12.07 -15.14 -7.59
C PRO A 16 -11.10 -16.30 -7.30
N GLU A 17 -9.87 -15.98 -6.91
CA GLU A 17 -8.86 -16.96 -6.51
C GLU A 17 -8.92 -17.37 -5.04
N LYS A 18 -10.00 -17.01 -4.32
CA LYS A 18 -10.18 -17.31 -2.89
C LYS A 18 -9.04 -16.74 -2.02
N GLN A 19 -8.50 -15.60 -2.42
CA GLN A 19 -7.47 -14.86 -1.68
C GLN A 19 -8.05 -13.62 -1.02
N ARG A 20 -7.45 -13.26 0.12
CA ARG A 20 -7.69 -11.98 0.80
C ARG A 20 -6.48 -11.07 0.60
N LEU A 21 -6.68 -9.92 -0.03
CA LEU A 21 -5.69 -8.86 -0.12
C LEU A 21 -5.42 -8.28 1.28
N VAL A 22 -4.17 -8.31 1.73
CA VAL A 22 -3.78 -7.84 3.06
C VAL A 22 -3.19 -6.45 2.98
N GLU A 23 -2.22 -6.24 2.11
CA GLU A 23 -1.61 -4.95 1.84
C GLU A 23 -1.25 -4.81 0.37
N PHE A 24 -1.22 -3.57 -0.12
CA PHE A 24 -0.66 -3.24 -1.43
C PHE A 24 -0.03 -1.84 -1.39
N ILE A 25 0.98 -1.64 -2.24
CA ILE A 25 1.61 -0.33 -2.47
C ILE A 25 1.72 -0.07 -3.96
N GLU A 26 1.64 1.19 -4.35
CA GLU A 26 1.99 1.60 -5.70
C GLU A 26 3.51 1.61 -5.86
N ILE A 27 3.98 1.13 -7.01
CA ILE A 27 5.39 1.01 -7.35
C ILE A 27 5.65 1.65 -8.71
N ASP A 28 6.86 2.18 -8.85
CA ASP A 28 7.35 2.70 -10.11
C ASP A 28 7.86 1.55 -10.98
N GLU A 29 7.35 1.47 -12.21
CA GLU A 29 7.80 0.54 -13.24
C GLU A 29 7.95 1.29 -14.56
N GLU A 30 8.91 0.88 -15.38
CA GLU A 30 9.16 1.47 -16.71
C GLU A 30 7.98 1.32 -17.68
N THR A 31 7.00 0.46 -17.36
CA THR A 31 5.84 0.19 -18.20
C THR A 31 4.74 1.24 -18.01
N GLU A 32 4.07 1.63 -19.10
CA GLU A 32 2.92 2.54 -19.02
C GLU A 32 1.80 2.03 -18.12
N GLY A 33 1.30 2.93 -17.25
CA GLY A 33 0.20 2.65 -16.33
C GLY A 33 0.65 2.58 -14.88
N ARG A 34 -0.29 2.25 -13.99
CA ARG A 34 -0.01 2.10 -12.55
C ARG A 34 0.32 0.66 -12.23
N SER A 35 1.37 0.44 -11.46
CA SER A 35 1.78 -0.88 -10.98
C SER A 35 1.70 -0.94 -9.47
N PHE A 36 1.29 -2.10 -8.95
CA PHE A 36 1.11 -2.31 -7.52
C PHE A 36 1.81 -3.58 -7.08
N LEU A 37 2.61 -3.49 -6.03
CA LEU A 37 3.09 -4.65 -5.29
C LEU A 37 2.05 -5.00 -4.22
N CYS A 38 1.54 -6.22 -4.27
CA CYS A 38 0.47 -6.70 -3.41
C CYS A 38 0.95 -7.89 -2.57
N VAL A 39 0.37 -8.04 -1.38
CA VAL A 39 0.47 -9.26 -0.57
C VAL A 39 -0.91 -9.75 -0.18
N SER A 40 -1.17 -11.03 -0.42
CA SER A 40 -2.45 -11.69 -0.17
C SER A 40 -2.28 -13.00 0.60
N VAL A 41 -3.36 -13.45 1.22
CA VAL A 41 -3.43 -14.71 1.97
C VAL A 41 -4.51 -15.59 1.37
N LEU A 42 -4.14 -16.83 1.04
CA LEU A 42 -5.04 -17.86 0.56
C LEU A 42 -5.81 -18.49 1.73
N LYS A 43 -6.93 -19.17 1.43
CA LYS A 43 -7.72 -19.90 2.45
C LYS A 43 -6.90 -20.93 3.24
N ASN A 44 -5.90 -21.55 2.63
CA ASN A 44 -4.99 -22.50 3.27
C ASN A 44 -3.85 -21.83 4.06
N LYS A 45 -3.97 -20.53 4.37
CA LYS A 45 -2.97 -19.72 5.08
C LYS A 45 -1.64 -19.53 4.33
N VAL A 46 -1.56 -19.89 3.04
CA VAL A 46 -0.40 -19.57 2.22
C VAL A 46 -0.41 -18.07 1.90
N VAL A 47 0.75 -17.42 2.08
CA VAL A 47 0.94 -16.00 1.75
C VAL A 47 1.60 -15.88 0.38
N GLN A 48 1.08 -14.98 -0.46
CA GLN A 48 1.61 -14.69 -1.79
C GLN A 48 1.87 -13.21 -1.98
N LEU A 49 2.98 -12.89 -2.63
CA LEU A 49 3.28 -11.58 -3.17
C LEU A 49 2.98 -11.60 -4.67
N CYS A 50 2.49 -10.49 -5.20
CA CYS A 50 2.33 -10.34 -6.64
C CYS A 50 2.45 -8.91 -7.13
N ILE A 51 2.87 -8.75 -8.38
CA ILE A 51 2.78 -7.50 -9.11
C ILE A 51 1.45 -7.46 -9.86
N VAL A 52 0.70 -6.39 -9.65
CA VAL A 52 -0.54 -6.09 -10.37
C VAL A 52 -0.31 -4.86 -11.23
N ARG A 53 -0.51 -4.99 -12.54
CA ARG A 53 -0.52 -3.86 -13.47
C ARG A 53 -1.94 -3.42 -13.76
N CYS A 54 -2.16 -2.11 -13.76
CA CYS A 54 -3.39 -1.47 -14.18
C CYS A 54 -3.19 -0.94 -15.60
N GLN A 55 -3.76 -1.65 -16.58
CA GLN A 55 -3.82 -1.18 -17.96
C GLN A 55 -5.07 -0.34 -18.14
N ILE A 56 -4.89 0.92 -18.53
CA ILE A 56 -5.99 1.77 -18.98
C ILE A 56 -6.41 1.23 -20.35
N SER A 57 -7.53 0.49 -20.41
CA SER A 57 -8.12 0.17 -21.70
C SER A 57 -8.75 1.46 -22.26
N GLN A 58 -8.28 1.89 -23.44
CA GLN A 58 -8.95 2.95 -24.17
C GLN A 58 -10.42 2.57 -24.37
N PRO A 59 -11.37 3.53 -24.31
CA PRO A 59 -12.77 3.22 -24.49
C PRO A 59 -12.97 2.60 -25.87
N SER A 60 -13.40 1.33 -25.91
CA SER A 60 -13.87 0.72 -27.15
C SER A 60 -15.07 1.54 -27.62
N ILE A 61 -14.92 2.27 -28.73
CA ILE A 61 -16.04 2.90 -29.43
C ILE A 61 -16.89 1.76 -29.99
N LYS A 62 -17.78 1.20 -29.18
CA LYS A 62 -18.86 0.35 -29.68
C LYS A 62 -19.94 1.25 -30.24
N SER A 63 -19.87 1.43 -31.56
CA SER A 63 -20.98 1.91 -32.37
C SER A 63 -22.23 1.07 -32.09
N GLY A 64 -23.36 1.74 -31.83
CA GLY A 64 -24.70 1.15 -31.95
C GLY A 64 -25.41 0.84 -30.63
N SER A 65 -26.17 1.82 -30.13
CA SER A 65 -27.63 1.74 -29.91
C SER A 65 -28.08 2.52 -28.66
N LYS A 66 -29.18 3.26 -28.85
CA LYS A 66 -29.80 4.21 -27.90
C LYS A 66 -30.34 3.52 -26.65
N LYS A 67 -29.98 4.02 -25.45
CA LYS A 67 -30.90 4.46 -24.36
C LYS A 67 -30.15 4.80 -23.07
N SER A 68 -30.35 6.05 -22.63
CA SER A 68 -30.48 6.59 -21.26
C SER A 68 -29.50 6.26 -20.11
N HIS A 69 -29.17 7.33 -19.38
CA HIS A 69 -28.50 7.47 -18.07
C HIS A 69 -26.97 7.50 -17.98
N THR A 70 -26.47 8.70 -17.63
CA THR A 70 -25.13 9.04 -17.10
C THR A 70 -23.94 8.41 -17.82
N LYS A 71 -23.40 9.14 -18.80
CA LYS A 71 -22.04 8.94 -19.35
C LYS A 71 -20.99 9.22 -18.25
N ARG A 72 -20.79 8.25 -17.35
CA ARG A 72 -19.49 8.11 -16.68
C ARG A 72 -18.57 7.50 -17.72
N SER A 73 -17.50 8.22 -18.07
CA SER A 73 -16.42 7.73 -18.93
C SER A 73 -16.00 6.35 -18.43
N SER A 74 -16.40 5.28 -19.11
CA SER A 74 -16.08 3.92 -18.71
C SER A 74 -14.66 3.59 -19.15
N ILE A 75 -13.68 4.28 -18.56
CA ILE A 75 -12.31 3.81 -18.56
C ILE A 75 -12.34 2.57 -17.67
N GLN A 76 -12.41 1.40 -18.29
CA GLN A 76 -12.35 0.15 -17.57
C GLN A 76 -10.87 -0.14 -17.32
N GLU A 77 -10.42 0.19 -16.12
CA GLU A 77 -9.09 -0.19 -15.66
C GLU A 77 -9.04 -1.73 -15.58
N CYS A 78 -8.19 -2.32 -16.42
CA CYS A 78 -7.96 -3.75 -16.42
C CYS A 78 -6.79 -4.05 -15.51
N TYR A 79 -7.07 -4.64 -14.35
CA TYR A 79 -6.05 -5.13 -13.45
C TYR A 79 -5.59 -6.52 -13.89
N ARG A 80 -4.28 -6.73 -13.99
CA ARG A 80 -3.70 -8.04 -14.33
C ARG A 80 -2.49 -8.32 -13.45
N ARG A 81 -2.41 -9.55 -12.92
CA ARG A 81 -1.21 -10.03 -12.23
C ARG A 81 -0.15 -10.42 -13.26
N THR A 82 1.08 -9.96 -13.06
CA THR A 82 2.21 -10.23 -13.96
C THR A 82 3.24 -11.15 -13.33
N GLU A 83 3.50 -10.98 -12.04
CA GLU A 83 4.48 -11.77 -11.30
C GLU A 83 3.83 -12.24 -9.99
N VAL A 84 4.08 -13.47 -9.58
CA VAL A 84 3.51 -14.06 -8.35
C VAL A 84 4.56 -14.93 -7.68
N TRP A 85 4.80 -14.71 -6.40
CA TRP A 85 5.74 -15.48 -5.59
C TRP A 85 5.10 -15.88 -4.26
N PRO A 86 5.32 -17.10 -3.76
CA PRO A 86 4.97 -17.42 -2.39
C PRO A 86 5.95 -16.72 -1.43
N LEU A 87 5.45 -16.28 -0.27
CA LEU A 87 6.31 -15.66 0.76
C LEU A 87 7.41 -16.61 1.26
N GLN A 88 7.19 -17.93 1.17
CA GLN A 88 8.15 -18.94 1.63
C GLN A 88 9.47 -18.90 0.84
N ASP A 89 9.41 -18.51 -0.43
CA ASP A 89 10.57 -18.41 -1.31
C ASP A 89 11.35 -17.11 -1.09
N LEU A 90 10.80 -16.16 -0.33
CA LEU A 90 11.49 -14.92 0.00
C LEU A 90 12.60 -15.21 1.02
N THR A 91 13.84 -15.08 0.59
CA THR A 91 15.02 -15.38 1.41
C THR A 91 15.55 -14.15 2.16
N LEU A 92 15.43 -12.97 1.56
CA LEU A 92 15.92 -11.69 2.09
C LEU A 92 15.07 -10.54 1.55
N VAL A 93 14.81 -9.54 2.39
CA VAL A 93 14.37 -8.20 1.98
C VAL A 93 15.47 -7.22 2.36
N ASP A 94 16.01 -6.51 1.38
CA ASP A 94 17.10 -5.55 1.56
C ASP A 94 16.59 -4.14 1.28
N GLY A 95 16.64 -3.26 2.30
CA GLY A 95 16.23 -1.87 2.23
C GLY A 95 17.25 -0.92 1.59
N ARG A 96 18.38 -1.47 1.11
CA ARG A 96 19.58 -0.79 0.55
C ARG A 96 20.34 0.03 1.58
N ASP A 97 19.83 1.20 1.93
CA ASP A 97 20.46 2.12 2.87
C ASP A 97 19.38 2.67 3.83
N PRO A 98 19.48 2.39 5.15
CA PRO A 98 18.51 2.87 6.12
C PRO A 98 18.65 4.37 6.44
N ASP A 99 19.81 4.98 6.17
CA ASP A 99 20.12 6.36 6.52
C ASP A 99 19.77 7.35 5.39
N VAL A 100 19.34 6.82 4.24
CA VAL A 100 18.92 7.60 3.07
C VAL A 100 17.41 7.46 2.84
N ASP A 101 16.76 8.58 2.49
CA ASP A 101 15.35 8.61 2.11
C ASP A 101 15.16 8.04 0.69
N ASP A 102 15.36 6.74 0.56
CA ASP A 102 15.29 5.99 -0.68
C ASP A 102 14.12 4.98 -0.66
N PRO A 103 13.10 5.11 -1.52
CA PRO A 103 11.93 4.24 -1.50
C PRO A 103 12.18 2.88 -2.16
N CYS A 104 13.39 2.63 -2.67
CA CYS A 104 13.75 1.37 -3.30
C CYS A 104 14.16 0.30 -2.29
N PHE A 105 13.90 -0.95 -2.65
CA PHE A 105 14.29 -2.14 -1.89
C PHE A 105 14.35 -3.36 -2.80
N LEU A 106 15.03 -4.41 -2.34
CA LEU A 106 15.24 -5.64 -3.08
C LEU A 106 14.51 -6.79 -2.40
N LEU A 107 13.78 -7.57 -3.20
CA LEU A 107 13.18 -8.83 -2.79
C LEU A 107 14.00 -9.98 -3.36
N HIS A 108 14.60 -10.79 -2.50
CA HIS A 108 15.44 -11.90 -2.92
C HIS A 108 14.64 -13.21 -2.91
N PHE A 109 14.22 -13.64 -4.10
CA PHE A 109 13.66 -14.97 -4.34
C PHE A 109 14.73 -15.86 -4.99
N ASP A 110 14.35 -16.68 -5.99
CA ASP A 110 15.29 -17.31 -6.94
C ASP A 110 16.06 -16.25 -7.74
N LYS A 111 15.37 -15.15 -8.06
CA LYS A 111 15.93 -13.94 -8.66
C LYS A 111 15.70 -12.75 -7.75
N VAL A 112 16.61 -11.78 -7.82
CA VAL A 112 16.45 -10.51 -7.11
C VAL A 112 15.49 -9.63 -7.90
N ARG A 113 14.38 -9.23 -7.27
CA ARG A 113 13.44 -8.25 -7.81
C ARG A 113 13.66 -6.91 -7.12
N THR A 114 14.16 -5.93 -7.87
CA THR A 114 14.23 -4.53 -7.44
C THR A 114 12.83 -3.92 -7.48
N VAL A 115 12.43 -3.22 -6.42
CA VAL A 115 11.14 -2.54 -6.31
C VAL A 115 11.38 -1.11 -5.87
N THR A 116 10.76 -0.15 -6.55
CA THR A 116 10.76 1.26 -6.15
C THR A 116 9.34 1.63 -5.76
N ALA A 117 9.09 1.87 -4.47
CA ALA A 117 7.78 2.35 -4.02
C ALA A 117 7.60 3.83 -4.38
N VAL A 118 6.35 4.31 -4.44
CA VAL A 118 6.07 5.74 -4.63
C VAL A 118 6.52 6.62 -3.45
N SER A 119 6.85 6.02 -2.30
CA SER A 119 7.41 6.72 -1.13
C SER A 119 8.07 5.76 -0.14
N CYS A 120 8.97 6.27 0.71
CA CYS A 120 9.58 5.49 1.79
C CYS A 120 8.55 4.99 2.80
N SER A 121 7.52 5.79 3.11
CA SER A 121 6.41 5.35 3.96
C SER A 121 5.71 4.11 3.40
N ALA A 122 5.48 4.07 2.08
CA ALA A 122 4.92 2.89 1.42
C ALA A 122 5.86 1.68 1.51
N LYS A 123 7.17 1.84 1.25
CA LYS A 123 8.21 0.81 1.46
C LYS A 123 8.08 0.19 2.85
N TYR A 124 8.18 1.01 3.90
CA TYR A 124 8.13 0.54 5.29
C TYR A 124 6.77 -0.07 5.65
N SER A 125 5.65 0.48 5.19
CA SER A 125 4.31 -0.09 5.44
C SER A 125 4.17 -1.49 4.86
N PHE A 126 4.68 -1.70 3.64
CA PHE A 126 4.64 -3.01 3.00
C PHE A 126 5.51 -4.03 3.74
N VAL A 127 6.75 -3.67 4.09
CA VAL A 127 7.66 -4.57 4.82
C VAL A 127 7.11 -4.91 6.21
N ARG A 128 6.48 -3.96 6.92
CA ARG A 128 5.76 -4.25 8.17
C ARG A 128 4.68 -5.30 7.97
N ALA A 129 3.88 -5.18 6.92
CA ALA A 129 2.85 -6.18 6.61
C ALA A 129 3.46 -7.55 6.33
N LEU A 130 4.59 -7.62 5.62
CA LEU A 130 5.31 -8.88 5.38
C LEU A 130 5.81 -9.52 6.68
N VAL A 131 6.40 -8.75 7.60
CA VAL A 131 6.86 -9.26 8.90
C VAL A 131 5.71 -9.88 9.68
N VAL A 132 4.59 -9.16 9.79
CA VAL A 132 3.39 -9.65 10.47
C VAL A 132 2.86 -10.94 9.83
N LEU A 133 2.81 -10.98 8.50
CA LEU A 133 2.32 -12.16 7.78
C LEU A 133 3.26 -13.36 7.89
N SER A 134 4.57 -13.13 7.87
CA SER A 134 5.56 -14.20 8.03
C SER A 134 5.50 -14.82 9.42
N ASP A 135 5.38 -13.99 10.46
CA ASP A 135 5.19 -14.45 11.84
C ASP A 135 3.89 -15.27 11.98
N GLN A 136 2.77 -14.74 11.48
CA GLN A 136 1.45 -15.37 11.62
C GLN A 136 1.26 -16.65 10.78
N HIS A 137 1.83 -16.72 9.59
CA HIS A 137 1.51 -17.77 8.61
C HIS A 137 2.69 -18.66 8.24
N CYS A 138 3.93 -18.19 8.40
CA CYS A 138 5.13 -18.97 8.10
C CYS A 138 5.89 -19.41 9.37
N GLN A 139 5.52 -18.90 10.55
CA GLN A 139 6.21 -19.15 11.83
C GLN A 139 7.72 -18.93 11.73
N ARG A 140 8.11 -17.93 10.93
CA ARG A 140 9.49 -17.63 10.59
C ARG A 140 9.71 -16.13 10.68
N SER A 141 10.87 -15.74 11.19
CA SER A 141 11.33 -14.35 11.11
C SER A 141 11.83 -14.07 9.69
N LEU A 142 11.36 -12.97 9.09
CA LEU A 142 11.91 -12.50 7.83
C LEU A 142 13.34 -11.99 8.03
N ASN A 143 14.22 -12.39 7.14
CA ASN A 143 15.56 -11.83 7.06
C ASN A 143 15.45 -10.44 6.42
N LEU A 144 15.58 -9.40 7.24
CA LEU A 144 15.57 -8.01 6.80
C LEU A 144 16.98 -7.43 6.96
N GLN A 145 17.49 -6.78 5.92
CA GLN A 145 18.74 -6.03 5.95
C GLN A 145 18.49 -4.57 5.56
N ASN A 146 19.30 -3.66 6.10
CA ASN A 146 19.29 -2.25 5.74
C ASN A 146 17.92 -1.55 5.91
N PHE A 147 17.21 -1.90 6.98
CA PHE A 147 16.02 -1.20 7.44
C PHE A 147 16.25 -0.62 8.82
N ASP A 148 15.69 0.56 9.08
CA ASP A 148 15.57 1.07 10.43
C ASP A 148 14.47 0.28 11.19
N TRP A 149 14.90 -0.47 12.19
CA TRP A 149 14.03 -1.30 13.03
C TRP A 149 12.99 -0.49 13.82
N ALA A 150 13.22 0.79 14.08
CA ALA A 150 12.25 1.67 14.74
C ALA A 150 10.98 1.85 13.90
N TYR A 151 11.10 1.79 12.57
CA TYR A 151 9.98 1.88 11.63
C TYR A 151 9.39 0.52 11.24
N ILE A 152 10.08 -0.59 11.53
CA ILE A 152 9.60 -1.95 11.24
C ILE A 152 8.85 -2.56 12.42
N LYS A 153 9.42 -2.48 13.63
CA LYS A 153 8.72 -3.00 14.80
C LYS A 153 7.56 -2.07 15.13
N PRO A 154 6.39 -2.61 15.52
CA PRO A 154 5.34 -1.78 16.10
C PRO A 154 5.88 -1.22 17.42
N THR A 155 6.49 -0.05 17.37
CA THR A 155 6.58 0.80 18.55
C THR A 155 5.14 1.15 18.92
N SER A 156 4.81 1.14 20.20
CA SER A 156 3.47 1.48 20.72
C SER A 156 2.91 2.81 20.20
N PHE A 157 3.77 3.64 19.58
CA PHE A 157 3.46 4.93 18.98
C PHE A 157 2.91 4.84 17.54
N TYR A 158 3.23 3.81 16.77
CA TYR A 158 2.94 3.75 15.32
C TYR A 158 2.11 2.52 14.91
N SER A 159 1.38 1.92 15.85
CA SER A 159 0.47 0.82 15.54
C SER A 159 -0.56 1.26 14.51
N ASN A 160 -0.58 0.54 13.39
CA ASN A 160 -1.09 0.87 12.06
C ASN A 160 -2.62 1.01 11.96
N ARG A 161 -3.21 1.84 12.84
CA ARG A 161 -4.60 2.35 12.80
C ARG A 161 -4.67 3.86 13.12
N GLY A 162 -3.52 4.51 13.34
CA GLY A 162 -3.41 5.68 14.22
C GLY A 162 -2.75 6.93 13.63
N ASP A 163 -2.73 7.12 12.31
CA ASP A 163 -2.52 8.48 11.76
C ASP A 163 -3.55 9.47 12.33
N CYS A 164 -4.68 8.95 12.86
CA CYS A 164 -5.62 9.72 13.66
C CYS A 164 -5.02 10.31 14.93
N VAL A 165 -4.06 9.71 15.64
CA VAL A 165 -3.60 10.26 16.94
C VAL A 165 -2.74 11.50 16.72
N VAL A 166 -1.78 11.42 15.80
CA VAL A 166 -0.94 12.56 15.41
C VAL A 166 -1.79 13.64 14.74
N LEU A 167 -2.70 13.24 13.84
CA LEU A 167 -3.64 14.17 13.20
C LEU A 167 -4.57 14.83 14.23
N THR A 168 -5.11 14.06 15.19
CA THR A 168 -5.93 14.57 16.29
C THR A 168 -5.14 15.55 17.14
N GLN A 169 -3.87 15.27 17.46
CA GLN A 169 -3.01 16.16 18.22
C GLN A 169 -2.73 17.47 17.46
N ILE A 170 -2.41 17.39 16.16
CA ILE A 170 -2.25 18.56 15.28
C ILE A 170 -3.56 19.36 15.19
N CYS A 171 -4.70 18.69 15.02
CA CYS A 171 -6.01 19.33 14.99
C CYS A 171 -6.33 20.03 16.31
N PHE A 172 -6.05 19.41 17.47
CA PHE A 172 -6.24 20.02 18.78
C PHE A 172 -5.39 21.29 18.94
N TYR A 173 -4.12 21.26 18.53
CA TYR A 173 -3.27 22.45 18.56
C TYR A 173 -3.81 23.56 17.64
N ALA A 174 -4.25 23.22 16.43
CA ALA A 174 -4.85 24.19 15.51
C ALA A 174 -6.13 24.82 16.07
N PHE A 175 -7.02 24.02 16.67
CA PHE A 175 -8.23 24.54 17.34
C PHE A 175 -7.89 25.47 18.50
N ASN A 176 -6.92 25.11 19.36
CA ASN A 176 -6.51 25.97 20.46
C ASN A 176 -5.95 27.32 19.98
N LEU A 177 -5.17 27.34 18.90
CA LEU A 177 -4.64 28.57 18.31
C LEU A 177 -5.76 29.47 17.74
N VAL A 178 -6.76 28.87 17.08
CA VAL A 178 -7.94 29.60 16.60
C VAL A 178 -8.74 30.17 17.77
N CYS A 179 -8.98 29.39 18.82
CA CYS A 179 -9.68 29.87 20.01
C CYS A 179 -8.97 31.05 20.67
N LEU A 180 -7.62 31.02 20.76
CA LEU A 180 -6.83 32.13 21.29
C LEU A 180 -6.90 33.38 20.42
N SER A 181 -6.99 33.24 19.09
CA SER A 181 -7.16 34.38 18.18
C SER A 181 -8.53 35.05 18.22
N MET A 182 -9.54 34.35 18.75
CA MET A 182 -10.92 34.82 18.86
C MET A 182 -11.26 35.34 20.26
N CYS A 183 -10.32 35.31 21.20
CA CYS A 183 -10.48 35.96 22.50
C CYS A 183 -10.34 37.48 22.31
N PRO A 184 -11.36 38.28 22.69
CA PRO A 184 -11.22 39.72 22.66
C PRO A 184 -10.10 40.13 23.62
N VAL A 185 -9.12 40.86 23.09
CA VAL A 185 -8.08 41.51 23.91
C VAL A 185 -8.80 42.47 24.86
N PRO A 186 -8.61 42.36 26.19
CA PRO A 186 -9.11 43.37 27.10
C PRO A 186 -8.48 44.71 26.70
N MET A 187 -9.30 45.62 26.20
CA MET A 187 -8.90 47.01 26.04
C MET A 187 -8.92 47.58 27.46
N ASP A 188 -7.74 47.67 28.09
CA ASP A 188 -7.59 48.42 29.32
C ASP A 188 -8.05 49.86 29.05
N VAL A 189 -9.03 50.30 29.87
CA VAL A 189 -9.72 51.60 29.80
C VAL A 189 -8.77 52.75 30.15
#